data_AF-A0A943G607-F1
#
_entry.id   AF-A0A943G607-F1
#
_cell.length_a   1.000
_cell.length_b   1.000
_cell.length_c   1.000
_cell.angle_alpha   90.00
_cell.angle_beta   90.00
_cell.angle_gamma   90.00
#
_symmetry.space_group_name_H-M   'P 1'
#
loop_
_entity.id
_entity.type
_entity.pdbx_description
1 polymer ?
#
loop_
_entity_poly.entity_id
_entity_poly.type
_entity_poly.pdbx_seq_one_letter_code
_entity_poly.pdbx_strand_id
1 'polypeptide(L)'
;MDIFDFLTLIGGLCLFLFGMNVMGDALERRAGGSLKLILGKLTKNKLTGFLTGLGVTAVIQSSSATTVMVVGFVNSGVITLHQSIGVIMGANIGTTVTAWILSLSGISSENFFLHLLKPTSFTPILALIGIGLLMFSKSGKKKDTGTI
;
A
#
# COMPACT_ATOMS: atom_id res chain seq x y z
N MET A 1 -31.38 -8.81 -9.40
CA MET A 1 -30.33 -9.40 -10.27
C MET A 1 -31.02 -9.71 -11.57
N ASP A 2 -31.27 -8.67 -12.34
CA ASP A 2 -31.85 -8.78 -13.66
C ASP A 2 -30.78 -9.19 -14.68
N ILE A 3 -31.18 -9.60 -15.87
CA ILE A 3 -30.25 -9.96 -16.95
C ILE A 3 -29.25 -8.84 -17.25
N PHE A 4 -29.67 -7.59 -17.06
CA PHE A 4 -28.84 -6.40 -17.23
C PHE A 4 -27.75 -6.27 -16.16
N ASP A 5 -28.01 -6.65 -14.91
CA ASP A 5 -27.02 -6.67 -13.82
C ASP A 5 -25.93 -7.71 -14.09
N PHE A 6 -26.32 -8.86 -14.65
CA PHE A 6 -25.39 -9.92 -15.04
C PHE A 6 -24.50 -9.48 -16.22
N LEU A 7 -25.07 -8.79 -17.21
CA LEU A 7 -24.31 -8.24 -18.33
C LEU A 7 -23.33 -7.15 -17.87
N THR A 8 -23.72 -6.24 -16.97
CA THR A 8 -22.82 -5.22 -16.43
C THR A 8 -21.70 -5.81 -15.58
N LEU A 9 -21.99 -6.87 -14.81
CA LEU A 9 -20.96 -7.62 -14.08
C LEU A 9 -19.91 -8.19 -15.04
N ILE A 10 -20.34 -8.90 -16.09
CA ILE A 10 -19.44 -9.49 -17.08
C ILE A 10 -18.67 -8.39 -17.83
N GLY A 11 -19.34 -7.33 -18.27
CA GLY A 11 -18.70 -6.20 -18.96
C GLY A 11 -17.64 -5.51 -18.10
N GLY A 12 -17.95 -5.26 -16.82
CA GLY A 12 -17.03 -4.71 -15.85
C GLY A 12 -15.82 -5.62 -15.61
N LEU A 13 -16.05 -6.93 -15.48
CA LEU A 13 -14.98 -7.92 -15.35
C LEU A 13 -14.09 -7.95 -16.59
N CYS A 14 -14.66 -7.96 -17.80
CA CYS A 14 -13.90 -7.93 -19.04
C CYS A 14 -13.03 -6.67 -19.17
N LEU A 15 -13.58 -5.49 -18.90
CA LEU A 15 -12.82 -4.23 -18.91
C LEU A 15 -11.71 -4.22 -17.86
N PHE A 16 -11.98 -4.79 -16.68
CA PHE A 16 -11.00 -4.93 -15.62
C PHE A 16 -9.85 -5.87 -16.00
N LEU A 17 -10.15 -7.06 -16.51
CA LEU A 17 -9.15 -8.01 -17.01
C LEU A 17 -8.34 -7.41 -18.17
N PHE A 18 -9.00 -6.67 -19.08
CA PHE A 18 -8.34 -5.94 -20.15
C PHE A 18 -7.37 -4.88 -19.61
N GLY A 19 -7.82 -4.06 -18.65
CA GLY A 19 -6.98 -3.07 -17.98
C GLY A 19 -5.76 -3.67 -17.29
N MET A 20 -5.93 -4.84 -16.65
CA MET A 20 -4.81 -5.59 -16.07
C MET A 20 -3.81 -6.06 -17.12
N ASN A 21 -4.29 -6.51 -18.28
CA ASN A 21 -3.42 -6.96 -19.37
C ASN A 21 -2.61 -5.79 -19.95
N VAL A 22 -3.27 -4.67 -20.24
CA VAL A 22 -2.61 -3.43 -20.70
C VAL A 22 -1.60 -2.92 -19.68
N MET A 23 -1.93 -2.97 -18.39
CA MET A 23 -1.00 -2.58 -17.33
C MET A 23 0.21 -3.51 -17.26
N GLY A 24 0.00 -4.82 -17.40
CA GLY A 24 1.07 -5.82 -17.51
C GLY A 24 2.02 -5.54 -18.66
N ASP A 25 1.49 -5.34 -19.86
CA ASP A 25 2.28 -5.03 -21.06
C ASP A 25 3.03 -3.69 -20.95
N ALA A 26 2.37 -2.66 -20.42
CA ALA A 26 2.98 -1.35 -20.23
C ALA A 26 4.10 -1.39 -19.20
N LEU A 27 3.90 -2.15 -18.12
CA LEU A 27 4.91 -2.40 -17.11
C LEU A 27 6.05 -3.22 -17.69
N GLU A 28 5.79 -4.29 -18.43
CA GLU A 28 6.84 -5.09 -19.07
C GLU A 28 7.72 -4.24 -19.99
N ARG A 29 7.10 -3.38 -20.81
CA ARG A 29 7.79 -2.47 -21.74
C ARG A 29 8.55 -1.35 -21.03
N ARG A 30 8.04 -0.81 -19.91
CA ARG A 30 8.71 0.27 -19.15
C ARG A 30 9.66 -0.22 -18.06
N ALA A 31 9.45 -1.41 -17.52
CA ALA A 31 10.19 -1.95 -16.37
C ALA A 31 11.67 -2.12 -16.69
N GLY A 32 12.00 -2.48 -17.93
CA GLY A 32 13.36 -2.88 -18.31
C GLY A 32 13.94 -3.94 -17.37
N GLY A 33 15.26 -4.17 -17.45
CA GLY A 33 15.94 -5.08 -16.53
C GLY A 33 15.94 -4.57 -15.07
N SER A 34 16.01 -3.25 -14.87
CA SER A 34 16.21 -2.65 -13.54
C SER A 34 15.00 -2.77 -12.61
N LEU A 35 13.77 -2.52 -13.09
CA LEU A 35 12.59 -2.62 -12.23
C LEU A 35 12.31 -4.08 -11.85
N LYS A 36 12.56 -5.02 -12.77
CA LYS A 36 12.49 -6.46 -12.51
C LYS A 36 13.50 -6.89 -11.45
N LEU A 37 14.71 -6.35 -11.48
CA LEU A 37 15.76 -6.65 -10.51
C LEU A 37 15.45 -6.06 -9.12
N ILE A 38 14.89 -4.84 -9.06
CA ILE A 38 14.46 -4.20 -7.82
C ILE A 38 13.27 -4.95 -7.20
N LEU A 39 12.19 -5.17 -7.97
CA LEU A 39 11.00 -5.89 -7.49
C LEU A 39 11.32 -7.35 -7.14
N GLY A 40 12.18 -8.01 -7.92
CA GLY A 40 12.65 -9.35 -7.62
C GLY A 40 13.49 -9.43 -6.33
N LYS A 41 14.32 -8.42 -6.04
CA LYS A 41 15.05 -8.34 -4.76
C LYS A 41 14.12 -8.06 -3.59
N LEU A 42 13.19 -7.14 -3.75
CA LEU A 42 12.23 -6.76 -2.70
C LEU A 42 11.24 -7.89 -2.39
N THR A 43 10.94 -8.75 -3.35
CA THR A 43 10.03 -9.90 -3.14
C THR A 43 10.75 -11.24 -2.97
N LYS A 44 12.08 -11.26 -2.80
CA LYS A 44 12.87 -12.50 -2.70
C LYS A 44 12.49 -13.38 -1.50
N ASN A 45 12.26 -12.76 -0.33
CA ASN A 45 11.95 -13.47 0.90
C ASN A 45 10.49 -13.21 1.31
N LYS A 46 9.87 -14.14 2.04
CA LYS A 46 8.49 -13.97 2.56
C LYS A 46 8.31 -12.65 3.31
N LEU A 47 9.27 -12.30 4.16
CA LEU A 47 9.23 -11.09 4.97
C LEU A 47 9.36 -9.81 4.13
N THR A 48 10.26 -9.81 3.13
CA THR A 48 10.46 -8.64 2.26
C THR A 48 9.29 -8.47 1.29
N GLY A 49 8.73 -9.58 0.78
CA GLY A 49 7.48 -9.56 0.01
C GLY A 49 6.32 -9.01 0.83
N PHE A 50 6.17 -9.45 2.09
CA PHE A 50 5.19 -8.91 3.03
C PHE A 50 5.35 -7.40 3.24
N LEU A 51 6.56 -6.93 3.57
CA LEU A 51 6.83 -5.51 3.76
C LEU A 51 6.61 -4.69 2.48
N THR A 52 6.91 -5.26 1.31
CA THR A 52 6.63 -4.62 0.02
C THR A 52 5.12 -4.44 -0.17
N GLY A 53 4.33 -5.48 0.10
CA GLY A 53 2.87 -5.40 0.01
C GLY A 53 2.25 -4.41 0.99
N LEU A 54 2.77 -4.39 2.22
CA LEU A 54 2.36 -3.45 3.27
C LEU A 54 2.68 -2.02 2.87
N GLY A 55 3.90 -1.74 2.38
CA GLY A 55 4.33 -0.42 1.94
C GLY A 55 3.57 0.07 0.71
N VAL A 56 3.40 -0.77 -0.31
CA VAL A 56 2.59 -0.43 -1.49
C VAL A 56 1.15 -0.11 -1.10
N THR A 57 0.57 -0.90 -0.20
CA THR A 57 -0.80 -0.67 0.24
C THR A 57 -0.93 0.54 1.16
N ALA A 58 0.11 0.91 1.90
CA ALA A 58 0.12 2.17 2.63
C ALA A 58 0.10 3.38 1.68
N VAL A 59 0.77 3.29 0.52
CA VAL A 59 0.77 4.36 -0.49
C VAL A 59 -0.52 4.41 -1.30
N ILE A 60 -1.00 3.24 -1.76
CA ILE A 60 -2.19 3.14 -2.61
C ILE A 60 -3.49 3.15 -1.80
N GLN A 61 -3.42 2.81 -0.51
CA GLN A 61 -4.54 2.69 0.44
C GLN A 61 -5.64 1.69 0.03
N SER A 62 -5.42 0.88 -1.01
CA SER A 62 -6.38 -0.09 -1.53
C SER A 62 -5.73 -1.45 -1.75
N SER A 63 -6.09 -2.43 -0.92
CA SER A 63 -5.61 -3.82 -1.03
C SER A 63 -6.09 -4.50 -2.32
N SER A 64 -7.29 -4.17 -2.79
CA SER A 64 -7.83 -4.65 -4.07
C SER A 64 -6.99 -4.14 -5.24
N ALA A 65 -6.66 -2.85 -5.29
CA ALA A 65 -5.81 -2.29 -6.33
C ALA A 65 -4.38 -2.87 -6.28
N THR A 66 -3.82 -3.06 -5.08
CA THR A 66 -2.51 -3.72 -4.91
C THR A 66 -2.52 -5.15 -5.44
N THR A 67 -3.58 -5.92 -5.19
CA THR A 67 -3.70 -7.31 -5.67
C THR A 67 -3.73 -7.38 -7.19
N VAL A 68 -4.49 -6.48 -7.83
CA VAL A 68 -4.58 -6.33 -9.29
C VAL A 68 -3.23 -6.03 -9.91
N MET A 69 -2.49 -5.08 -9.34
CA MET A 69 -1.14 -4.75 -9.77
C MET A 69 -0.20 -5.95 -9.65
N VAL A 70 -0.27 -6.69 -8.53
CA VAL A 70 0.55 -7.89 -8.29
C VAL A 70 0.24 -8.99 -9.31
N VAL A 71 -1.04 -9.18 -9.67
CA VAL A 71 -1.43 -10.10 -10.75
C VAL A 71 -0.82 -9.67 -12.09
N GLY A 72 -0.81 -8.36 -12.40
CA GLY A 72 -0.13 -7.81 -13.58
C GLY A 72 1.38 -8.08 -13.58
N PHE A 73 2.05 -7.98 -12.44
CA PHE A 73 3.46 -8.31 -12.30
C PHE A 73 3.77 -9.82 -12.45
N VAL A 74 2.84 -10.68 -12.03
CA VAL A 74 2.95 -12.13 -12.26
C VAL A 74 2.77 -12.46 -13.73
N ASN A 75 1.79 -11.84 -14.39
CA ASN A 75 1.49 -12.08 -15.80
C ASN A 75 2.65 -11.65 -16.73
N SER A 76 3.30 -10.52 -16.42
CA SER A 76 4.50 -10.03 -17.12
C SER A 76 5.80 -10.78 -16.75
N GLY A 77 5.71 -11.79 -15.87
CA GLY A 77 6.88 -12.55 -15.41
C GLY A 77 7.91 -11.73 -14.63
N VAL A 78 7.50 -10.59 -14.08
CA VAL A 78 8.35 -9.70 -13.26
C VAL A 78 8.57 -10.30 -11.88
N ILE A 79 7.53 -10.89 -11.30
CA ILE A 79 7.57 -11.65 -10.03
C ILE A 79 6.92 -13.01 -10.23
N THR A 80 7.33 -14.01 -9.45
CA THR A 80 6.71 -15.34 -9.50
C THR A 80 5.41 -15.40 -8.68
N LEU A 81 4.55 -16.38 -8.98
CA LEU A 81 3.34 -16.65 -8.18
C LEU A 81 3.67 -16.95 -6.70
N HIS A 82 4.83 -17.54 -6.40
CA HIS A 82 5.21 -17.77 -5.01
C HIS A 82 5.54 -16.45 -4.28
N GLN A 83 6.21 -15.53 -4.98
CA GLN A 83 6.56 -14.22 -4.44
C GLN A 83 5.34 -13.33 -4.24
N SER A 84 4.35 -13.41 -5.14
CA SER A 84 3.11 -12.63 -5.04
C SER A 84 2.30 -12.94 -3.77
N ILE A 85 2.33 -14.18 -3.28
CA ILE A 85 1.64 -14.56 -2.03
C ILE A 85 2.10 -13.68 -0.86
N GLY A 86 3.41 -13.45 -0.73
CA GLY A 86 3.95 -12.60 0.33
C GLY A 86 3.45 -11.16 0.23
N VAL A 87 3.43 -10.61 -1.00
CA VAL A 87 2.96 -9.25 -1.27
C VAL A 87 1.46 -9.11 -1.00
N ILE A 88 0.64 -10.07 -1.42
CA ILE A 88 -0.81 -10.06 -1.19
C ILE A 88 -1.12 -10.14 0.32
N MET A 89 -0.41 -10.99 1.07
CA MET A 89 -0.54 -11.04 2.53
C MET A 89 -0.17 -9.70 3.18
N GLY A 90 0.91 -9.07 2.72
CA GLY A 90 1.31 -7.74 3.15
C GLY A 90 0.24 -6.67 2.87
N ALA A 91 -0.37 -6.73 1.70
CA ALA A 91 -1.42 -5.80 1.29
C ALA A 91 -2.68 -5.94 2.15
N ASN A 92 -3.15 -7.16 2.37
CA ASN A 92 -4.34 -7.43 3.18
C ASN A 92 -4.15 -7.00 4.63
N ILE A 93 -3.00 -7.31 5.24
CA ILE A 93 -2.70 -6.85 6.60
C ILE A 93 -2.51 -5.34 6.62
N GLY A 94 -1.85 -4.75 5.63
CA GLY A 94 -1.59 -3.31 5.54
C GLY A 94 -2.84 -2.45 5.70
N THR A 95 -3.94 -2.80 5.03
CA THR A 95 -5.23 -2.08 5.19
C THR A 95 -5.81 -2.16 6.61
N THR A 96 -5.44 -3.18 7.39
CA THR A 96 -5.94 -3.35 8.77
C THR A 96 -5.07 -2.67 9.81
N VAL A 97 -3.79 -2.39 9.51
CA VAL A 97 -2.83 -1.80 10.47
C VAL A 97 -3.37 -0.49 11.06
N THR A 98 -4.01 0.35 10.25
CA THR A 98 -4.62 1.60 10.72
C THR A 98 -5.69 1.36 11.78
N ALA A 99 -6.57 0.38 11.59
CA ALA A 99 -7.60 0.04 12.56
C ALA A 99 -7.00 -0.51 13.86
N TRP A 100 -5.94 -1.32 13.76
CA TRP A 100 -5.19 -1.80 14.92
C TRP A 100 -4.54 -0.64 15.70
N ILE A 101 -3.89 0.30 15.02
CA ILE A 101 -3.30 1.50 15.65
C ILE A 101 -4.38 2.32 16.37
N LEU A 102 -5.54 2.55 15.73
CA LEU A 102 -6.65 3.27 16.34
C LEU A 102 -7.23 2.54 17.55
N SER A 103 -7.31 1.20 17.51
CA SER A 103 -7.83 0.40 18.62
C SER A 103 -7.00 0.52 19.91
N LEU A 104 -5.70 0.81 19.81
CA LEU A 104 -4.83 1.05 20.96
C LEU A 104 -5.26 2.26 21.80
N SER A 105 -5.99 3.21 21.22
CA SER A 105 -6.55 4.35 21.96
C SER A 105 -7.55 3.93 23.04
N GLY A 106 -8.25 2.81 22.85
CA GLY A 106 -9.26 2.30 23.80
C GLY A 106 -8.70 1.45 24.94
N ILE A 107 -7.40 1.13 24.95
CA ILE A 107 -6.79 0.26 25.97
C ILE A 107 -6.21 1.12 27.10
N SER A 108 -6.79 1.04 28.29
CA SER A 108 -6.24 1.64 29.51
C SER A 108 -5.14 0.76 30.08
N SER A 109 -3.87 1.09 29.79
CA SER A 109 -2.70 0.39 30.33
C SER A 109 -1.74 1.38 31.01
N GLU A 110 -1.23 0.99 32.17
CA GLU A 110 -0.25 1.72 33.00
C GLU A 110 1.18 1.69 32.43
N ASN A 111 1.42 0.92 31.36
CA ASN A 111 2.74 0.79 30.74
C ASN A 111 3.09 2.01 29.88
N PHE A 112 4.20 2.69 30.22
CA PHE A 112 4.71 3.88 29.51
C PHE A 112 4.86 3.70 27.99
N PHE A 113 5.37 2.53 27.54
CA PHE A 113 5.56 2.24 26.11
C PHE A 113 4.24 2.19 25.32
N LEU A 114 3.18 1.65 25.93
CA LEU A 114 1.85 1.61 25.31
C LEU A 114 1.22 3.00 25.27
N HIS A 115 1.45 3.83 26.29
CA HIS A 115 0.96 5.21 26.32
C HIS A 115 1.59 6.09 25.23
N LEU A 116 2.84 5.82 24.84
CA LEU A 116 3.53 6.51 23.75
C LEU A 116 3.00 6.10 22.36
N LEU A 117 2.65 4.82 22.21
CA LEU A 117 2.06 4.26 20.99
C LEU A 117 0.57 4.61 20.80
N LYS A 118 -0.09 5.16 21.82
CA LYS A 118 -1.47 5.62 21.68
C LYS A 118 -1.55 6.76 20.68
N PRO A 119 -2.53 6.73 19.75
CA PRO A 119 -2.81 7.84 18.86
C PRO A 119 -2.97 9.17 19.61
N THR A 120 -3.57 9.16 20.81
CA THR A 120 -3.78 10.37 21.61
C THR A 120 -2.49 11.07 22.03
N SER A 121 -1.38 10.35 22.20
CA SER A 121 -0.08 10.90 22.63
C SER A 121 0.83 11.18 21.43
N PHE A 122 0.77 10.34 20.40
CA PHE A 122 1.60 10.47 19.21
C PHE A 122 1.11 11.58 18.26
N THR A 123 -0.21 11.71 18.07
CA THR A 123 -0.80 12.67 17.11
C THR A 123 -0.46 14.13 17.45
N PRO A 124 -0.51 14.59 18.72
CA PRO A 124 -0.11 15.95 19.09
C PRO A 124 1.38 16.23 18.82
N ILE A 125 2.26 15.25 19.06
CA ILE A 125 3.70 15.39 18.79
C ILE A 125 3.93 15.54 17.28
N LEU A 126 3.27 14.72 16.47
CA LEU A 126 3.32 14.81 15.01
C LEU A 126 2.79 16.15 14.50
N ALA A 127 1.66 16.61 15.06
CA ALA A 127 1.08 17.92 14.73
C ALA A 127 2.02 19.08 15.09
N LEU A 128 2.70 19.02 16.24
CA LEU A 128 3.71 20.02 16.62
C LEU A 128 4.91 20.04 15.67
N ILE A 129 5.38 18.87 15.23
CA ILE A 129 6.44 18.78 14.23
C ILE A 129 5.98 19.35 12.88
N GLY A 130 4.75 19.02 12.45
CA GLY A 130 4.15 19.55 11.21
C GLY A 130 3.98 21.07 11.25
N ILE A 131 3.43 21.61 12.34
CA ILE A 131 3.31 23.07 12.57
C ILE A 131 4.69 23.72 12.61
N GLY A 132 5.68 23.10 13.27
CA GLY A 132 7.05 23.59 13.31
C GLY A 132 7.69 23.66 11.93
N LEU A 133 7.51 22.65 11.08
CA LEU A 133 7.98 22.63 9.70
C LEU A 133 7.27 23.70 8.84
N LEU A 134 5.97 23.91 9.04
CA LEU A 134 5.19 24.94 8.35
C LEU A 134 5.64 26.37 8.72
N MET A 135 5.82 26.62 10.02
CA MET A 135 6.09 27.96 10.55
C MET A 135 7.57 28.37 10.46
N PHE A 136 8.51 27.45 10.70
CA PHE A 136 9.95 27.79 10.75
C PHE A 136 10.72 27.49 9.46
N SER A 137 10.14 26.78 8.50
CA SER A 137 10.87 26.43 7.29
C SER A 137 10.78 27.50 6.21
N LYS A 138 11.93 28.03 5.78
CA LYS A 138 12.04 29.03 4.69
C LYS A 138 11.90 28.43 3.28
N SER A 139 11.93 27.10 3.13
CA SER A 139 11.88 26.43 1.82
C SER A 139 10.51 25.84 1.54
N GLY A 140 9.92 26.15 0.37
CA GLY A 140 8.58 25.70 -0.04
C GLY A 140 8.39 24.17 0.06
N LYS A 141 9.39 23.38 -0.32
CA LYS A 141 9.33 21.91 -0.24
C LYS A 141 9.12 21.37 1.17
N LYS A 142 9.74 22.03 2.17
CA LYS A 142 9.62 21.64 3.58
C LYS A 142 8.31 22.10 4.21
N LYS A 143 7.65 23.12 3.63
CA LYS A 143 6.31 23.55 4.03
C LYS A 143 5.24 22.58 3.53
N ASP A 144 5.36 22.12 2.28
CA ASP A 144 4.44 21.10 1.71
C ASP A 144 4.49 19.77 2.49
N THR A 145 5.66 19.39 2.99
CA THR A 145 5.78 18.20 3.84
C THR A 145 5.12 18.38 5.21
N GLY A 146 4.99 19.63 5.71
CA GLY A 146 4.33 19.92 6.99
C GLY A 146 2.81 20.01 6.89
N THR A 147 2.26 20.08 5.68
CA THR A 147 0.80 20.10 5.42
C THR A 147 0.18 18.73 5.13
N ILE A 148 1.02 17.70 4.92
CA ILE A 148 0.61 16.29 4.72
C ILE A 148 0.56 15.60 6.07
#